data_AF-A0A1I7TL84-F1
#
_entry.id   AF-A0A1I7TL84-F1
#
_cell.length_a   1.000
_cell.length_b   1.000
_cell.length_c   1.000
_cell.angle_alpha   90.00
_cell.angle_beta   90.00
_cell.angle_gamma   90.00
#
_symmetry.space_group_name_H-M   'P 1'
#
loop_
_entity.id
_entity.type
_entity.pdbx_description
1 polymer ?
#
loop_
_entity_poly.entity_id
_entity_poly.type
_entity_poly.pdbx_seq_one_letter_code
_entity_poly.pdbx_strand_id
1 'polypeptide(L)'
;MAKPEENHSKWTTPAMINDSDVKNCASNCVALSTVFNGDDSTKLIIAQKGYFFKNMRLRAFDGLKQHSEYTLTDEPDALIALNNGPCEVSFCSLKLPEIHLLG
;
A
#
# COMPACT_ATOMS: atom_id res chain seq x y z
N MET A 1 15.52 -45.37 4.62
CA MET A 1 14.31 -44.52 4.52
C MET A 1 14.61 -43.23 5.25
N ALA A 2 14.72 -42.11 4.53
CA ALA A 2 14.94 -40.80 5.14
C ALA A 2 13.62 -40.29 5.72
N LYS A 3 13.65 -39.78 6.94
CA LYS A 3 12.50 -39.23 7.65
C LYS A 3 12.05 -37.95 6.92
N PRO A 4 10.75 -37.73 6.63
CA PRO A 4 10.31 -36.51 5.97
C PRO A 4 10.57 -35.33 6.93
N GLU A 5 11.31 -34.33 6.45
CA GLU A 5 11.49 -33.08 7.18
C GLU A 5 10.12 -32.42 7.38
N GLU A 6 9.75 -32.17 8.63
CA GLU A 6 8.62 -31.31 8.95
C GLU A 6 8.93 -29.91 8.43
N ASN A 7 8.15 -29.47 7.47
CA ASN A 7 8.27 -28.15 6.87
C ASN A 7 7.67 -27.11 7.83
N HIS A 8 8.42 -26.74 8.86
CA HIS A 8 8.02 -25.70 9.80
C HIS A 8 8.06 -24.34 9.10
N SER A 9 6.95 -23.61 9.14
CA SER A 9 6.86 -22.26 8.59
C SER A 9 7.89 -21.34 9.27
N LYS A 10 8.65 -20.59 8.47
CA LYS A 10 9.58 -19.56 8.97
C LYS A 10 8.85 -18.28 9.41
N TRP A 11 7.56 -18.18 9.12
CA TRP A 11 6.76 -17.00 9.44
C TRP A 11 6.22 -17.09 10.87
N THR A 12 6.36 -16.01 11.62
CA THR A 12 5.57 -15.79 12.84
C THR A 12 4.11 -15.52 12.49
N THR A 13 3.21 -15.66 13.45
CA THR A 13 1.79 -15.32 13.26
C THR A 13 1.65 -13.90 12.69
N PRO A 14 1.00 -13.72 11.53
CA PRO A 14 0.88 -12.41 10.91
C PRO A 14 0.03 -11.48 11.78
N ALA A 15 0.47 -10.23 11.91
CA ALA A 15 -0.35 -9.18 12.50
C ALA A 15 -1.38 -8.70 11.47
N MET A 16 -2.64 -8.59 11.88
CA MET A 16 -3.75 -8.36 10.95
C MET A 16 -4.36 -6.98 11.17
N ILE A 17 -4.51 -6.22 10.10
CA ILE A 17 -5.34 -5.01 10.06
C ILE A 17 -6.73 -5.45 9.62
N ASN A 18 -7.69 -5.42 10.55
CA ASN A 18 -9.08 -5.74 10.26
C ASN A 18 -9.81 -4.46 9.85
N ASP A 19 -9.53 -3.99 8.64
CA ASP A 19 -10.20 -2.85 8.04
C ASP A 19 -11.11 -3.33 6.90
N SER A 20 -12.42 -3.30 7.16
CA SER A 20 -13.44 -3.72 6.19
C SER A 20 -13.46 -2.86 4.94
N ASP A 21 -12.85 -1.68 4.99
CA ASP A 21 -12.82 -0.75 3.89
C ASP A 21 -11.54 -0.90 3.06
N VAL A 22 -10.47 -1.54 3.56
CA VAL A 22 -9.29 -1.92 2.75
C VAL A 22 -9.62 -3.19 1.94
N LYS A 23 -10.71 -3.14 1.19
CA LYS A 23 -11.10 -4.16 0.21
C LYS A 23 -10.71 -3.63 -1.16
N ASN A 24 -10.07 -4.49 -1.96
CA ASN A 24 -9.54 -4.17 -3.30
C ASN A 24 -8.43 -3.10 -3.32
N CYS A 25 -7.31 -3.41 -2.69
CA CYS A 25 -6.06 -2.69 -2.95
C CYS A 25 -5.06 -3.64 -3.63
N ALA A 26 -4.56 -3.25 -4.80
CA ALA A 26 -3.47 -3.96 -5.45
C ALA A 26 -2.15 -3.62 -4.75
N SER A 27 -1.17 -4.53 -4.81
CA SER A 27 0.10 -4.39 -4.08
C SER A 27 0.91 -3.16 -4.48
N ASN A 28 0.74 -2.67 -5.70
CA ASN A 28 1.35 -1.44 -6.22
C ASN A 28 0.80 -0.15 -5.59
N CYS A 29 -0.32 -0.21 -4.88
CA CYS A 29 -0.91 0.93 -4.18
C CYS A 29 -0.60 0.93 -2.67
N VAL A 30 0.39 0.14 -2.25
CA VAL A 30 0.81 0.02 -0.85
C VAL A 30 2.28 0.40 -0.74
N ALA A 31 2.61 1.25 0.23
CA ALA A 31 3.99 1.65 0.51
C ALA A 31 4.24 1.75 2.02
N LEU A 32 5.51 1.57 2.42
CA LEU A 32 6.00 1.89 3.76
C LEU A 32 6.83 3.16 3.67
N SER A 33 6.59 4.12 4.55
CA SER A 33 7.35 5.37 4.56
C SER A 33 7.48 5.97 5.96
N THR A 34 8.65 6.52 6.24
CA THR A 34 8.94 7.37 7.41
C THR A 34 8.75 8.85 7.13
N VAL A 35 8.31 9.22 5.92
CA VAL A 35 8.21 10.62 5.50
C VAL A 35 6.78 11.15 5.70
N PHE A 36 5.86 10.28 6.10
CA PHE A 36 4.46 10.64 6.23
C PHE A 36 4.25 11.59 7.41
N ASN A 37 3.96 12.86 7.13
CA ASN A 37 3.86 13.97 8.09
C ASN A 37 5.16 14.32 8.85
N GLY A 38 6.32 13.82 8.40
CA GLY A 38 7.62 14.18 8.97
C GLY A 38 7.88 13.65 10.39
N ASP A 39 7.17 12.60 10.83
CA ASP A 39 7.53 11.87 12.04
C ASP A 39 8.56 10.76 11.74
N ASP A 40 9.37 10.37 12.73
CA ASP A 40 10.40 9.33 12.54
C ASP A 40 9.81 7.90 12.47
N SER A 41 8.48 7.76 12.48
CA SER A 41 7.82 6.47 12.55
C SER A 41 7.52 5.92 11.15
N THR A 42 7.77 4.63 10.93
CA THR A 42 7.38 4.00 9.68
C THR A 42 5.87 3.78 9.67
N LYS A 43 5.17 4.41 8.72
CA LYS A 43 3.75 4.22 8.49
C LYS A 43 3.50 3.38 7.25
N LEU A 44 2.47 2.56 7.32
CA LEU A 44 1.91 1.85 6.16
C LEU A 44 0.92 2.78 5.47
N ILE A 45 1.17 3.10 4.22
CA ILE A 45 0.34 3.97 3.41
C ILE A 45 -0.35 3.12 2.34
N ILE A 46 -1.65 3.30 2.20
CA ILE A 46 -2.49 2.56 1.26
C ILE A 46 -3.28 3.57 0.43
N ALA A 47 -3.09 3.57 -0.88
CA ALA A 47 -3.86 4.35 -1.83
C ALA A 47 -5.01 3.50 -2.39
N GLN A 48 -6.23 3.75 -1.95
CA GLN A 48 -7.38 2.95 -2.32
C GLN A 48 -8.06 3.47 -3.57
N LYS A 49 -8.27 2.57 -4.53
CA LYS A 49 -8.91 2.80 -5.84
C LYS A 49 -10.43 3.08 -5.75
N GLY A 50 -11.04 2.87 -4.59
CA GLY A 50 -12.48 3.03 -4.40
C GLY A 50 -13.29 2.04 -5.25
N TYR A 51 -14.60 2.27 -5.38
CA TYR A 51 -15.48 1.47 -6.25
C TYR A 51 -16.16 2.39 -7.26
N PHE A 52 -16.11 2.04 -8.55
CA PHE A 52 -16.60 2.90 -9.65
C PHE A 52 -16.06 4.35 -9.58
N PHE A 53 -14.75 4.51 -9.34
CA PHE A 53 -14.10 5.82 -9.22
C PHE A 53 -14.67 6.72 -8.11
N LYS A 54 -15.38 6.15 -7.13
CA LYS A 54 -15.91 6.86 -5.96
C LYS A 54 -15.22 6.38 -4.69
N ASN A 55 -15.11 7.28 -3.71
CA ASN A 55 -14.48 7.02 -2.41
C ASN A 55 -13.02 6.58 -2.53
N MET A 56 -12.26 7.23 -3.42
CA MET A 56 -10.81 7.05 -3.50
C MET A 56 -10.16 7.72 -2.30
N ARG A 57 -9.35 6.98 -1.55
CA ARG A 57 -8.79 7.46 -0.28
C ARG A 57 -7.33 7.05 -0.12
N LEU A 58 -6.54 7.93 0.46
CA LEU A 58 -5.21 7.64 0.96
C LEU A 58 -5.30 7.44 2.46
N ARG A 59 -4.93 6.26 2.95
CA ARG A 59 -4.93 5.95 4.38
C ARG A 59 -3.51 5.68 4.85
N ALA A 60 -3.17 6.21 6.01
CA ALA A 60 -1.94 5.88 6.71
C ALA A 60 -2.25 5.13 7.99
N PHE A 61 -1.48 4.09 8.27
CA PHE A 61 -1.57 3.25 9.45
C PHE A 61 -0.28 3.34 10.25
N ASP A 62 -0.43 3.44 11.56
CA ASP A 62 0.63 3.35 12.54
C ASP A 62 0.46 2.04 13.31
N GLY A 63 1.33 1.07 13.01
CA GLY A 63 1.13 -0.32 13.39
C GLY A 63 -0.19 -0.88 12.84
N LEU A 64 -1.11 -1.24 13.74
CA LEU A 64 -2.42 -1.82 13.38
C LEU A 64 -3.58 -0.83 13.41
N LYS A 65 -3.31 0.45 13.65
CA LYS A 65 -4.35 1.48 13.78
C LYS A 65 -4.28 2.45 12.61
N GLN A 66 -5.43 2.83 12.07
CA GLN A 66 -5.51 3.93 11.13
C GLN A 66 -5.10 5.22 11.85
N HIS A 67 -4.11 5.91 11.30
CA HIS A 67 -3.58 7.16 11.80
C HIS A 67 -4.27 8.36 11.13
N SER A 68 -4.38 8.34 9.81
CA SER A 68 -5.03 9.41 9.05
C SER A 68 -5.60 8.93 7.72
N GLU A 69 -6.48 9.75 7.16
CA GLU A 69 -7.16 9.50 5.89
C GLU A 69 -7.32 10.80 5.11
N TYR A 70 -7.11 10.72 3.79
CA TYR A 70 -7.27 11.83 2.84
C TYR A 70 -8.07 11.35 1.64
N THR A 71 -8.90 12.22 1.07
CA THR A 71 -9.60 11.93 -0.19
C THR A 71 -8.64 12.13 -1.36
N LEU A 72 -8.60 11.18 -2.29
CA LEU A 72 -7.85 11.31 -3.55
C LEU A 72 -8.74 11.96 -4.61
N THR A 73 -8.15 12.83 -5.44
CA THR A 73 -8.83 13.46 -6.58
C THR A 73 -8.98 12.51 -7.75
N ASP A 74 -7.98 11.66 -7.95
CA ASP A 74 -7.84 10.76 -9.09
C ASP A 74 -7.59 9.33 -8.63
N GLU A 75 -7.79 8.41 -9.56
CA GLU A 75 -7.58 6.99 -9.30
C GLU A 75 -6.08 6.68 -9.15
N PRO A 76 -5.64 6.04 -8.04
CA PRO A 76 -4.24 5.69 -7.87
C PRO A 76 -3.86 4.49 -8.74
N ASP A 77 -2.90 4.69 -9.63
CA ASP A 77 -2.25 3.60 -10.38
C ASP A 77 -1.18 2.90 -9.54
N ALA A 78 -0.35 3.67 -8.83
CA ALA A 78 0.69 3.18 -7.95
C ALA A 78 1.03 4.21 -6.86
N LEU A 79 1.57 3.72 -5.76
CA LEU A 79 2.10 4.53 -4.67
C LEU A 79 3.60 4.26 -4.53
N ILE A 80 4.40 5.31 -4.60
CA ILE A 80 5.86 5.21 -4.47
C ILE A 80 6.29 6.23 -3.40
N ALA A 81 7.00 5.75 -2.38
CA ALA A 81 7.65 6.63 -1.43
C ALA A 81 9.08 6.91 -1.93
N LEU A 82 9.38 8.18 -2.22
CA LEU A 82 10.71 8.62 -2.64
C LEU A 82 11.31 9.50 -1.55
N ASN A 83 12.52 9.20 -1.13
CA ASN A 83 13.25 10.01 -0.14
C ASN A 83 14.13 11.03 -0.87
N ASN A 84 13.51 12.02 -1.54
CA ASN A 84 14.21 13.08 -2.26
C ASN A 84 14.14 14.42 -1.49
N GLY A 85 14.84 14.56 -0.36
CA GLY A 85 14.80 15.82 0.41
C GLY A 85 13.44 16.05 1.09
N PRO A 86 13.20 17.20 1.76
CA PRO A 86 12.27 17.28 2.87
C PRO A 86 10.82 17.05 2.41
N CYS A 87 10.26 15.91 2.83
CA CYS A 87 8.84 15.66 2.95
C CYS A 87 7.99 15.71 1.66
N GLU A 88 8.35 14.95 0.62
CA GLU A 88 7.42 14.69 -0.50
C GLU A 88 7.11 13.19 -0.66
N VAL A 89 5.84 12.82 -0.44
CA VAL A 89 5.28 11.56 -0.94
C VAL A 89 4.71 11.86 -2.31
N SER A 90 5.44 11.49 -3.37
CA SER A 90 5.00 11.73 -4.75
C SER A 90 4.12 10.59 -5.25
N PHE A 91 2.94 10.93 -5.76
CA PHE A 91 2.10 10.00 -6.50
C PHE A 91 2.58 9.95 -7.95
N CYS A 92 3.13 8.81 -8.36
CA CYS A 92 3.36 8.56 -9.77
C CYS A 92 2.09 7.92 -10.36
N SER A 93 1.27 8.71 -11.05
CA SER A 93 0.38 8.16 -12.09
C SER A 93 1.27 7.77 -13.27
N LEU A 94 1.90 6.60 -13.17
CA LEU A 94 2.49 5.96 -14.32
C LEU A 94 1.33 5.43 -15.16
N LYS A 95 0.86 6.27 -16.08
CA LYS A 95 0.01 5.82 -17.18
C LYS A 95 0.84 4.83 -17.99
N LEU A 96 0.76 3.54 -17.63
CA LEU A 96 1.37 2.47 -18.39
C LEU A 96 0.82 2.58 -19.82
N PRO A 97 1.67 2.72 -20.85
CA PRO A 97 1.17 2.65 -22.22
C PRO A 97 0.47 1.31 -22.39
N GLU A 98 -0.75 1.32 -22.92
CA GLU A 98 -1.50 0.11 -23.26
C GLU A 98 -0.61 -0.76 -24.16
N ILE A 99 -0.02 -1.81 -23.57
CA ILE A 99 0.62 -2.86 -24.35
C ILE A 99 -0.55 -3.64 -24.96
N HIS A 100 -0.95 -3.24 -26.16
CA HIS A 100 -1.75 -4.06 -27.04
C HIS A 100 -1.00 -5.38 -27.27
N LEU A 101 -1.27 -6.38 -26.44
CA LEU A 101 -0.99 -7.77 -26.77
C LEU A 101 -1.97 -8.16 -27.87
N LEU A 102 -1.60 -7.85 -29.11
CA LEU A 102 -2.18 -8.47 -30.29
C LEU A 102 -1.81 -9.96 -30.24
N GLY A 103 -2.77 -10.77 -29.81
CA GLY A 103 -2.84 -12.20 -30.11
C GLY A 103 -3.74 -12.44 -31.30
#